data_AF-A0A653C999-F1
#
_entry.id   AF-A0A653C999-F1
#
_cell.length_a   1.000
_cell.length_b   1.000
_cell.length_c   1.000
_cell.angle_alpha   90.00
_cell.angle_beta   90.00
_cell.angle_gamma   90.00
#
_symmetry.space_group_name_H-M   'P 1'
#
loop_
_entity.id
_entity.type
_entity.pdbx_description
1 polymer ?
#
loop_
_entity_poly.entity_id
_entity_poly.type
_entity_poly.pdbx_seq_one_letter_code
_entity_poly.pdbx_strand_id
1 'polypeptide(L)'
;NKTFKSKATLGDHIIKTHPDFIASVSSKIHECTQCTYKTTKVKCLRDHLLIKHPEIAGNRILCRCMYCNNTFKSKPTLDDHIIKTHPDFIASVSSKIHECTQCTYKTTYSTNIRQHLITYHPELAGNRILTRCMYCNKTFKSKTTLDDHIIKIHPDFTASVSSKIHEGTQCTYKTTHVKCLREHLMIKHPEIAGNRILNSCIHCNKTFAGKLSLD
;
A
#
# COMPACT_ATOMS: atom_id res chain seq x y z
N ASN A 1 4.97 -2.44 -17.03
CA ASN A 1 5.75 -1.29 -16.52
C ASN A 1 5.87 -1.36 -15.00
N LYS A 2 7.04 -1.76 -14.47
CA LYS A 2 7.32 -1.82 -13.02
C LYS A 2 8.28 -0.68 -12.66
N THR A 3 7.90 0.17 -11.70
CA THR A 3 8.61 1.38 -11.27
C THR A 3 9.49 1.10 -10.03
N PHE A 4 10.72 1.61 -9.97
CA PHE A 4 11.61 1.46 -8.80
C PHE A 4 11.62 2.70 -7.92
N LYS A 5 10.97 2.64 -6.77
CA LYS A 5 10.79 3.77 -5.84
C LYS A 5 11.99 4.03 -4.92
N SER A 6 13.06 3.23 -5.01
CA SER A 6 14.23 3.22 -4.10
C SER A 6 15.42 2.42 -4.66
N LYS A 7 16.63 2.63 -4.12
CA LYS A 7 17.83 1.80 -4.42
C LYS A 7 17.58 0.31 -4.13
N ALA A 8 16.88 -0.01 -3.05
CA ALA A 8 16.48 -1.39 -2.75
C ALA A 8 15.59 -1.98 -3.85
N THR A 9 14.57 -1.25 -4.30
CA THR A 9 13.71 -1.75 -5.40
C THR A 9 14.46 -1.93 -6.73
N LEU A 10 15.48 -1.11 -7.00
CA LEU A 10 16.37 -1.29 -8.17
C LEU A 10 17.24 -2.53 -7.98
N GLY A 11 17.82 -2.72 -6.80
CA GLY A 11 18.60 -3.92 -6.47
C GLY A 11 17.78 -5.20 -6.58
N ASP A 12 16.53 -5.20 -6.10
CA ASP A 12 15.58 -6.32 -6.30
C ASP A 12 15.33 -6.64 -7.79
N HIS A 13 15.38 -5.63 -8.66
CA HIS A 13 15.23 -5.86 -10.10
C HIS A 13 16.49 -6.44 -10.72
N ILE A 14 17.66 -5.93 -10.37
CA ILE A 14 18.94 -6.48 -10.83
C ILE A 14 19.03 -7.96 -10.41
N ILE A 15 18.74 -8.28 -9.15
CA ILE A 15 18.74 -9.66 -8.66
C ILE A 15 17.80 -10.59 -9.48
N LYS A 16 16.65 -10.09 -9.91
CA LYS A 16 15.63 -10.91 -10.61
C LYS A 16 15.78 -10.96 -12.12
N THR A 17 16.38 -9.94 -12.73
CA THR A 17 16.40 -9.76 -14.19
C THR A 17 17.81 -9.78 -14.75
N HIS A 18 18.82 -9.56 -13.91
CA HIS A 18 20.23 -9.46 -14.25
C HIS A 18 21.08 -10.23 -13.21
N PRO A 19 20.85 -11.54 -13.02
CA PRO A 19 21.52 -12.33 -11.97
C PRO A 19 23.05 -12.30 -12.06
N ASP A 20 23.61 -12.20 -13.28
CA ASP A 20 25.06 -12.10 -13.50
C ASP A 20 25.66 -10.78 -12.98
N PHE A 21 24.82 -9.78 -12.75
CA PHE A 21 25.22 -8.44 -12.32
C PHE A 21 24.84 -8.14 -10.86
N ILE A 22 24.58 -9.18 -10.05
CA ILE A 22 24.24 -9.03 -8.62
C ILE A 22 25.30 -8.23 -7.85
N ALA A 23 26.58 -8.31 -8.25
CA ALA A 23 27.66 -7.53 -7.65
C ALA A 23 27.49 -6.00 -7.78
N SER A 24 26.70 -5.53 -8.74
CA SER A 24 26.42 -4.09 -8.93
C SER A 24 25.34 -3.53 -7.99
N VAL A 25 24.73 -4.38 -7.16
CA VAL A 25 23.69 -3.97 -6.21
C VAL A 25 24.31 -3.30 -4.99
N SER A 26 24.08 -1.99 -4.83
CA SER A 26 24.59 -1.20 -3.70
C SER A 26 23.82 -1.39 -2.38
N SER A 27 22.66 -2.04 -2.40
CA SER A 27 21.86 -2.30 -1.20
C SER A 27 22.22 -3.64 -0.58
N LYS A 28 22.13 -3.76 0.75
CA LYS A 28 22.37 -5.04 1.43
C LYS A 28 21.49 -6.15 0.85
N ILE A 29 22.12 -7.23 0.38
CA ILE A 29 21.45 -8.39 -0.17
C ILE A 29 21.18 -9.38 0.97
N HIS A 30 19.96 -9.89 1.00
CA HIS A 30 19.51 -10.94 1.87
C HIS A 30 19.27 -12.18 1.02
N GLU A 31 20.00 -13.25 1.29
CA GLU A 31 19.90 -14.52 0.57
C GLU A 31 19.31 -15.61 1.47
N CYS A 32 18.57 -16.51 0.84
CA CYS A 32 18.09 -17.73 1.49
C CYS A 32 19.25 -18.70 1.66
N THR A 33 19.32 -19.37 2.80
CA THR A 33 20.35 -20.39 3.07
C THR A 33 20.01 -21.77 2.49
N GLN A 34 18.78 -21.97 2.01
CA GLN A 34 18.27 -23.26 1.52
C GLN A 34 18.01 -23.27 0.01
N CYS A 35 18.06 -22.12 -0.66
CA CYS A 35 17.90 -22.05 -2.11
C CYS A 35 18.56 -20.79 -2.68
N THR A 36 18.51 -20.63 -3.99
CA THR A 36 19.14 -19.51 -4.73
C THR A 36 18.39 -18.18 -4.61
N TYR A 37 17.33 -18.08 -3.80
CA TYR A 37 16.54 -16.86 -3.68
C TYR A 37 17.34 -15.73 -2.99
N LYS A 38 17.38 -14.57 -3.64
CA LYS A 38 18.00 -13.34 -3.12
C LYS A 38 17.06 -12.15 -3.23
N THR A 39 17.16 -11.20 -2.31
CA THR A 39 16.40 -9.94 -2.34
C THR A 39 17.10 -8.88 -1.50
N THR A 40 16.89 -7.61 -1.83
CA THR A 40 17.33 -6.47 -0.99
C THR A 40 16.37 -6.16 0.16
N LYS A 41 15.22 -6.84 0.24
CA LYS A 41 14.18 -6.56 1.25
C LYS A 41 14.06 -7.72 2.23
N VAL A 42 14.36 -7.45 3.50
CA VAL A 42 14.17 -8.38 4.63
C VAL A 42 12.76 -8.97 4.65
N LYS A 43 11.73 -8.16 4.39
CA LYS A 43 10.34 -8.65 4.34
C LYS A 43 10.13 -9.71 3.24
N CYS A 44 10.69 -9.49 2.06
CA CYS A 44 10.55 -10.44 0.95
C CYS A 44 11.29 -11.75 1.24
N LEU A 45 12.48 -11.70 1.86
CA LEU A 45 13.18 -12.92 2.29
C LEU A 45 12.35 -13.64 3.37
N ARG A 46 11.79 -12.92 4.33
CA ARG A 46 10.93 -13.50 5.37
C ARG A 46 9.69 -14.18 4.77
N ASP A 47 8.97 -13.50 3.89
CA ASP A 47 7.78 -14.05 3.22
C ASP A 47 8.16 -15.28 2.37
N HIS A 48 9.33 -15.26 1.73
CA HIS A 48 9.87 -16.40 0.99
C HIS A 48 10.15 -17.61 1.91
N LEU A 49 10.89 -17.41 3.00
CA LEU A 49 11.21 -18.47 3.96
C LEU A 49 9.92 -19.09 4.53
N LEU A 50 8.93 -18.26 4.84
CA LEU A 50 7.64 -18.70 5.37
C LEU A 50 6.86 -19.62 4.42
N ILE A 51 6.94 -19.37 3.11
CA ILE A 51 6.15 -20.08 2.09
C ILE A 51 6.91 -21.27 1.51
N LYS A 52 8.24 -21.15 1.37
CA LYS A 52 9.08 -22.13 0.65
C LYS A 52 10.00 -22.93 1.56
N HIS A 53 10.30 -22.45 2.75
CA HIS A 53 11.17 -23.09 3.73
C HIS A 53 10.59 -23.01 5.16
N PRO A 54 9.34 -23.46 5.38
CA PRO A 54 8.69 -23.36 6.68
C PRO A 54 9.48 -24.04 7.81
N GLU A 55 10.30 -25.04 7.50
CA GLU A 55 11.16 -25.79 8.42
C GLU A 55 12.26 -24.95 9.10
N ILE A 56 12.76 -23.90 8.43
CA ILE A 56 13.82 -23.02 8.95
C ILE A 56 13.35 -21.58 9.17
N ALA A 57 12.11 -21.26 8.84
CA ALA A 57 11.49 -19.97 9.13
C ALA A 57 11.26 -19.86 10.65
N GLY A 58 12.35 -19.65 11.40
CA GLY A 58 12.40 -19.71 12.85
C GLY A 58 11.20 -19.02 13.48
N ASN A 59 10.37 -19.82 14.15
CA ASN A 59 9.25 -19.51 15.04
C ASN A 59 8.75 -18.05 15.09
N ARG A 60 8.46 -17.43 13.95
CA ARG A 60 7.50 -16.32 13.89
C ARG A 60 6.18 -16.89 13.47
N ILE A 61 5.53 -17.43 14.49
CA ILE A 61 4.12 -17.81 14.61
C ILE A 61 3.32 -17.24 13.44
N LEU A 62 3.23 -18.03 12.38
CA LEU A 62 2.04 -18.02 11.54
C LEU A 62 0.88 -18.08 12.52
N CYS A 63 0.07 -17.02 12.56
CA CYS A 63 -1.11 -17.02 13.40
C CYS A 63 -2.11 -17.93 12.69
N ARG A 64 -1.95 -19.23 12.91
CA ARG A 64 -2.87 -20.26 12.42
C ARG A 64 -4.14 -20.17 13.25
N CYS A 65 -5.27 -20.21 12.57
CA CYS A 65 -6.53 -20.37 13.28
C CYS A 65 -6.56 -21.77 13.91
N MET A 66 -6.86 -21.87 15.20
CA MET A 66 -7.01 -23.18 15.85
C MET A 66 -8.32 -23.89 15.46
N TYR A 67 -9.24 -23.17 14.81
CA TYR A 67 -10.57 -23.66 14.43
C TYR A 67 -10.71 -23.95 12.92
N CYS A 68 -9.69 -23.64 12.11
CA CYS A 68 -9.64 -23.96 10.69
C CYS A 68 -8.21 -23.92 10.15
N ASN A 69 -7.98 -24.38 8.91
CA ASN A 69 -6.64 -24.43 8.32
C ASN A 69 -6.12 -23.08 7.79
N ASN A 70 -6.82 -21.96 8.04
CA ASN A 70 -6.40 -20.65 7.58
C ASN A 70 -5.23 -20.11 8.40
N THR A 71 -4.34 -19.41 7.70
CA THR A 71 -3.11 -18.88 8.27
C THR A 71 -2.97 -17.39 7.95
N PHE A 72 -2.55 -16.62 8.94
CA PHE A 72 -2.54 -15.17 8.88
C PHE A 72 -1.16 -14.57 9.14
N LYS A 73 -0.91 -13.42 8.51
CA LYS A 73 0.36 -12.67 8.58
C LYS A 73 0.57 -11.94 9.90
N SER A 74 -0.47 -11.76 10.71
CA SER A 74 -0.41 -11.11 12.02
C SER A 74 -1.56 -11.53 12.94
N LYS A 75 -1.39 -11.36 14.25
CA LYS A 75 -2.43 -11.66 15.25
C LYS A 75 -3.73 -10.88 15.02
N PRO A 76 -3.72 -9.55 14.76
CA PRO A 76 -4.96 -8.83 14.46
C PRO A 76 -5.69 -9.34 13.22
N THR A 77 -4.97 -9.81 12.19
CA THR A 77 -5.62 -10.42 11.02
C THR A 77 -6.26 -11.78 11.32
N LEU A 78 -5.66 -12.58 12.19
CA LEU A 78 -6.27 -13.83 12.66
C LEU A 78 -7.49 -13.54 13.54
N ASP A 79 -7.38 -12.57 14.45
CA ASP A 79 -8.46 -12.25 15.38
C ASP A 79 -9.68 -11.70 14.64
N ASP A 80 -9.48 -10.83 13.63
CA ASP A 80 -10.57 -10.38 12.76
C ASP A 80 -11.22 -11.52 11.97
N HIS A 81 -10.43 -12.55 11.59
CA HIS A 81 -10.96 -13.77 10.99
C HIS A 81 -11.82 -14.57 11.97
N ILE A 82 -11.35 -14.76 13.21
CA ILE A 82 -12.12 -15.47 14.25
C ILE A 82 -13.45 -14.76 14.49
N ILE A 83 -13.46 -13.43 14.62
CA ILE A 83 -14.69 -12.65 14.79
C ILE A 83 -15.70 -12.91 13.65
N LYS A 84 -15.23 -13.02 12.41
CA LYS A 84 -16.09 -13.11 11.22
C LYS A 84 -16.53 -14.53 10.87
N THR A 85 -15.70 -15.52 11.13
CA THR A 85 -15.90 -16.90 10.66
C THR A 85 -16.11 -17.89 11.79
N HIS A 86 -15.73 -17.53 13.01
CA HIS A 86 -15.79 -18.37 14.20
C HIS A 86 -16.39 -17.59 15.39
N PRO A 87 -17.63 -17.06 15.26
CA PRO A 87 -18.24 -16.18 16.26
C PRO A 87 -18.34 -16.82 17.65
N ASP A 88 -18.54 -18.14 17.72
CA ASP A 88 -18.60 -18.91 18.98
C ASP A 88 -17.28 -18.87 19.75
N PHE A 89 -16.18 -18.53 19.08
CA PHE A 89 -14.84 -18.50 19.64
C PHE A 89 -14.29 -17.08 19.81
N ILE A 90 -15.15 -16.05 19.76
CA ILE A 90 -14.75 -14.65 19.98
C ILE A 90 -14.03 -14.44 21.31
N ALA A 91 -14.34 -15.23 22.35
CA ALA A 91 -13.64 -15.17 23.64
C ALA A 91 -12.13 -15.46 23.55
N SER A 92 -11.66 -16.14 22.50
CA SER A 92 -10.23 -16.39 22.26
C SER A 92 -9.49 -15.24 21.58
N VAL A 93 -10.21 -14.17 21.20
CA VAL A 93 -9.63 -12.97 20.59
C VAL A 93 -8.95 -12.12 21.65
N SER A 94 -7.66 -11.84 21.44
CA SER A 94 -6.85 -11.01 22.35
C SER A 94 -6.68 -9.58 21.84
N SER A 95 -6.94 -9.33 20.56
CA SER A 95 -6.90 -7.99 19.98
C SER A 95 -8.09 -7.17 20.47
N LYS A 96 -7.92 -5.84 20.54
CA LYS A 96 -9.03 -4.93 20.84
C LYS A 96 -10.14 -5.10 19.81
N ILE A 97 -11.34 -5.43 20.29
CA ILE A 97 -12.54 -5.56 19.47
C ILE A 97 -13.24 -4.20 19.42
N HIS A 98 -13.60 -3.79 18.21
CA HIS A 98 -14.50 -2.67 17.97
C HIS A 98 -15.85 -3.22 17.53
N GLU A 99 -16.89 -2.93 18.31
CA GLU A 99 -18.25 -3.37 18.05
C GLU A 99 -19.16 -2.18 17.72
N CYS A 100 -20.11 -2.42 16.81
CA CYS A 100 -21.18 -1.47 16.56
C CYS A 100 -22.22 -1.56 17.69
N THR A 101 -22.74 -0.42 18.13
CA THR A 101 -23.78 -0.39 19.16
C THR A 101 -25.20 -0.58 18.61
N GLN A 102 -25.37 -0.57 17.28
CA GLN A 102 -26.68 -0.67 16.61
C GLN A 102 -26.89 -1.99 15.86
N CYS A 103 -25.85 -2.79 15.70
CA CYS A 103 -25.94 -4.08 15.03
C CYS A 103 -24.85 -5.04 15.51
N THR A 104 -24.84 -6.26 14.99
CA THR A 104 -23.91 -7.32 15.38
C THR A 104 -22.51 -7.20 14.79
N TYR A 105 -22.22 -6.14 14.03
CA TYR A 105 -20.92 -5.96 13.37
C TYR A 105 -19.79 -5.75 14.39
N LYS A 106 -18.75 -6.59 14.28
CA LYS A 106 -17.53 -6.54 15.10
C LYS A 106 -16.30 -6.65 14.21
N THR A 107 -15.20 -6.00 14.60
CA THR A 107 -13.91 -6.06 13.89
C THR A 107 -12.77 -5.67 14.81
N THR A 108 -11.54 -6.13 14.54
CA THR A 108 -10.35 -5.64 15.26
C THR A 108 -9.78 -4.34 14.69
N TYR A 109 -10.34 -3.82 13.58
CA TYR A 109 -9.81 -2.65 12.90
C TYR A 109 -10.69 -1.42 13.12
N SER A 110 -10.13 -0.40 13.79
CA SER A 110 -10.78 0.89 14.00
C SER A 110 -11.22 1.58 12.69
N THR A 111 -10.48 1.37 11.60
CA THR A 111 -10.85 1.89 10.27
C THR A 111 -12.08 1.22 9.70
N ASN A 112 -12.26 -0.07 9.97
CA ASN A 112 -13.38 -0.85 9.43
C ASN A 112 -14.67 -0.52 10.18
N ILE A 113 -14.64 -0.45 11.52
CA ILE A 113 -15.82 -0.03 12.29
C ILE A 113 -16.26 1.38 11.90
N ARG A 114 -15.32 2.31 11.67
CA ARG A 114 -15.65 3.67 11.23
C ARG A 114 -16.31 3.66 9.85
N GLN A 115 -15.77 2.89 8.90
CA GLN A 115 -16.36 2.76 7.57
C GLN A 115 -17.77 2.15 7.66
N HIS A 116 -17.94 1.13 8.50
CA HIS A 116 -19.23 0.50 8.75
C HIS A 116 -20.24 1.51 9.31
N LEU A 117 -19.89 2.29 10.34
CA LEU A 117 -20.77 3.32 10.88
C LEU A 117 -21.16 4.33 9.80
N ILE A 118 -20.24 4.77 8.95
CA ILE A 118 -20.57 5.75 7.90
C ILE A 118 -21.51 5.19 6.83
N THR A 119 -21.38 3.91 6.52
CA THR A 119 -22.18 3.27 5.48
C THR A 119 -23.55 2.80 5.99
N TYR A 120 -23.65 2.37 7.23
CA TYR A 120 -24.85 1.70 7.77
C TYR A 120 -25.51 2.43 8.95
N HIS A 121 -24.77 3.27 9.68
CA HIS A 121 -25.24 4.03 10.86
C HIS A 121 -24.70 5.47 10.84
N PRO A 122 -24.98 6.25 9.77
CA PRO A 122 -24.34 7.56 9.56
C PRO A 122 -24.60 8.55 10.71
N GLU A 123 -25.70 8.40 11.44
CA GLU A 123 -26.04 9.14 12.66
C GLU A 123 -25.01 8.97 13.78
N LEU A 124 -24.32 7.83 13.83
CA LEU A 124 -23.29 7.52 14.83
C LEU A 124 -21.88 7.85 14.38
N ALA A 125 -21.67 8.13 13.09
CA ALA A 125 -20.35 8.35 12.53
C ALA A 125 -19.67 9.66 13.00
N GLY A 126 -20.42 10.53 13.71
CA GLY A 126 -19.95 11.82 14.20
C GLY A 126 -19.59 12.81 13.08
N ASN A 127 -19.15 14.01 13.46
CA ASN A 127 -18.81 15.11 12.54
C ASN A 127 -17.55 14.88 11.67
N ARG A 128 -16.93 13.70 11.73
CA ARG A 128 -15.79 13.35 10.86
C ARG A 128 -16.25 12.70 9.56
N ILE A 129 -17.27 13.33 8.97
CA ILE A 129 -17.96 12.94 7.74
C ILE A 129 -16.90 12.69 6.66
N LEU A 130 -16.78 11.44 6.24
CA LEU A 130 -16.08 11.11 5.00
C LEU A 130 -16.79 11.90 3.90
N THR A 131 -16.04 12.72 3.16
CA THR A 131 -16.62 13.50 2.08
C THR A 131 -17.06 12.53 0.98
N ARG A 132 -18.37 12.47 0.72
CA ARG A 132 -18.96 11.61 -0.31
C ARG A 132 -18.89 12.31 -1.67
N CYS A 133 -18.46 11.59 -2.69
CA CYS A 133 -18.55 12.05 -4.07
C CYS A 133 -20.02 12.09 -4.49
N MET A 134 -20.54 13.25 -4.88
CA MET A 134 -21.93 13.38 -5.35
C MET A 134 -22.18 12.70 -6.70
N TYR A 135 -21.13 12.43 -7.49
CA TYR A 135 -21.25 11.85 -8.84
C TYR A 135 -21.22 10.31 -8.86
N CYS A 136 -20.66 9.67 -7.83
CA CYS A 136 -20.57 8.20 -7.77
C CYS A 136 -20.76 7.60 -6.37
N ASN A 137 -21.11 8.41 -5.38
CA ASN A 137 -21.36 8.02 -3.98
C ASN A 137 -20.17 7.37 -3.23
N LYS A 138 -18.96 7.34 -3.81
CA LYS A 138 -17.75 6.88 -3.09
C LYS A 138 -17.40 7.82 -1.93
N THR A 139 -16.99 7.26 -0.79
CA THR A 139 -16.64 7.99 0.44
C THR A 139 -15.13 8.14 0.61
N PHE A 140 -14.66 9.32 1.01
CA PHE A 140 -13.23 9.65 1.13
C PHE A 140 -12.86 10.20 2.50
N LYS A 141 -11.63 9.90 2.95
CA LYS A 141 -11.11 10.28 4.28
C LYS A 141 -10.83 11.76 4.48
N SER A 142 -10.78 12.53 3.40
CA SER A 142 -10.63 13.98 3.43
C SER A 142 -11.11 14.60 2.13
N LYS A 143 -11.48 15.88 2.18
CA LYS A 143 -11.88 16.68 1.01
C LYS A 143 -10.82 16.64 -0.09
N THR A 144 -9.53 16.76 0.25
CA THR A 144 -8.43 16.69 -0.73
C THR A 144 -8.41 15.37 -1.50
N THR A 145 -8.70 14.25 -0.81
CA THR A 145 -8.75 12.93 -1.47
C THR A 145 -10.00 12.71 -2.30
N LEU A 146 -11.13 13.33 -1.93
CA LEU A 146 -12.32 13.38 -2.79
C LEU A 146 -12.06 14.22 -4.04
N ASP A 147 -11.44 15.39 -3.86
CA ASP A 147 -11.14 16.30 -4.96
C ASP A 147 -10.17 15.67 -5.96
N ASP A 148 -9.14 14.95 -5.49
CA ASP A 148 -8.26 14.18 -6.37
C ASP A 148 -9.01 13.08 -7.13
N HIS A 149 -10.02 12.46 -6.51
CA HIS A 149 -10.90 11.48 -7.17
C HIS A 149 -11.75 12.15 -8.25
N ILE A 150 -12.35 13.31 -7.98
CA ILE A 150 -13.16 14.04 -8.96
C ILE A 150 -12.30 14.38 -10.18
N ILE A 151 -11.10 14.93 -9.98
CA ILE A 151 -10.18 15.25 -11.09
C ILE A 151 -9.90 14.02 -11.97
N LYS A 152 -9.73 12.84 -11.38
CA LYS A 152 -9.27 11.64 -12.09
C LYS A 152 -10.39 10.82 -12.72
N ILE A 153 -11.55 10.77 -12.08
CA ILE A 153 -12.66 9.87 -12.45
C ILE A 153 -13.84 10.66 -13.04
N HIS A 154 -13.94 11.94 -12.72
CA HIS A 154 -15.03 12.85 -13.10
C HIS A 154 -14.48 14.15 -13.71
N PRO A 155 -13.65 14.08 -14.78
CA PRO A 155 -12.93 15.24 -15.31
C PRO A 155 -13.85 16.40 -15.72
N ASP A 156 -15.05 16.10 -16.23
CA ASP A 156 -16.07 17.09 -16.61
C ASP A 156 -16.57 17.93 -15.42
N PHE A 157 -16.38 17.42 -14.20
CA PHE A 157 -16.82 18.05 -12.96
C PHE A 157 -15.66 18.67 -12.16
N THR A 158 -14.49 18.84 -12.78
CA THR A 158 -13.31 19.43 -12.12
C THR A 158 -13.57 20.86 -11.61
N ALA A 159 -14.53 21.59 -12.18
CA ALA A 159 -14.95 22.91 -11.70
C ALA A 159 -15.52 22.90 -10.26
N SER A 160 -16.01 21.76 -9.77
CA SER A 160 -16.52 21.59 -8.40
C SER A 160 -15.43 21.41 -7.35
N VAL A 161 -14.16 21.27 -7.78
CA VAL A 161 -13.03 21.03 -6.90
C VAL A 161 -12.61 22.34 -6.22
N SER A 162 -12.55 22.30 -4.88
CA SER A 162 -12.14 23.45 -4.07
C SER A 162 -10.67 23.39 -3.63
N SER A 163 -10.06 22.20 -3.69
CA SER A 163 -8.64 22.03 -3.38
C SER A 163 -7.75 22.62 -4.47
N LYS A 164 -6.55 23.09 -4.10
CA LYS A 164 -5.54 23.54 -5.06
C LYS A 164 -5.21 22.43 -6.06
N ILE A 165 -5.36 22.72 -7.35
CA ILE A 165 -5.04 21.81 -8.45
C ILE A 165 -3.60 22.08 -8.90
N HIS A 166 -2.85 20.99 -9.06
CA HIS A 166 -1.52 20.99 -9.64
C HIS A 166 -1.61 20.29 -11.00
N GLU A 167 -1.26 21.02 -12.06
CA GLU A 167 -1.29 20.53 -13.43
C GLU A 167 0.09 20.60 -14.07
N GLY A 168 0.36 19.68 -15.01
CA GLY A 168 1.59 19.69 -15.80
C GLY A 168 1.54 20.78 -16.87
N THR A 169 2.65 21.47 -17.10
CA THR A 169 2.75 22.50 -18.15
C THR A 169 2.78 21.91 -19.56
N GLN A 170 3.10 20.63 -19.70
CA GLN A 170 3.28 19.93 -20.98
C GLN A 170 2.32 18.73 -21.15
N CYS A 171 1.31 18.60 -20.27
CA CYS A 171 0.33 17.54 -20.37
C CYS A 171 -0.97 17.89 -19.64
N THR A 172 -2.03 17.13 -19.90
CA THR A 172 -3.35 17.32 -19.27
C THR A 172 -3.44 16.66 -17.89
N TYR A 173 -2.34 16.19 -17.30
CA TYR A 173 -2.36 15.55 -15.99
C TYR A 173 -2.62 16.57 -14.88
N LYS A 174 -3.65 16.30 -14.08
CA LYS A 174 -4.08 17.13 -12.94
C LYS A 174 -4.18 16.29 -11.67
N THR A 175 -3.83 16.88 -10.53
CA THR A 175 -3.96 16.25 -9.20
C THR A 175 -4.02 17.30 -8.10
N THR A 176 -4.59 16.99 -6.94
CA THR A 176 -4.50 17.85 -5.75
C THR A 176 -3.21 17.65 -4.95
N HIS A 177 -2.37 16.69 -5.34
CA HIS A 177 -1.16 16.33 -4.61
C HIS A 177 0.11 16.64 -5.42
N VAL A 178 0.88 17.66 -5.00
CA VAL A 178 2.17 18.03 -5.63
C VAL A 178 3.12 16.84 -5.81
N LYS A 179 3.19 15.94 -4.82
CA LYS A 179 4.02 14.73 -4.90
C LYS A 179 3.63 13.82 -6.07
N CYS A 180 2.34 13.75 -6.40
CA CYS A 180 1.84 12.94 -7.51
C CYS A 180 2.16 13.61 -8.85
N LEU A 181 2.07 14.95 -8.93
CA LEU A 181 2.54 15.69 -10.11
C LEU A 181 4.04 15.51 -10.31
N ARG A 182 4.86 15.61 -9.26
CA ARG A 182 6.31 15.36 -9.33
C ARG A 182 6.61 13.93 -9.82
N GLU A 183 5.98 12.92 -9.23
CA GLU A 183 6.15 11.52 -9.66
C GLU A 183 5.71 11.34 -11.13
N HIS A 184 4.61 11.97 -11.55
CA HIS A 184 4.16 11.97 -12.94
C HIS A 184 5.19 12.59 -13.88
N LEU A 185 5.65 13.81 -13.60
CA LEU A 185 6.63 14.51 -14.44
C LEU A 185 7.93 13.72 -14.55
N MET A 186 8.43 13.14 -13.47
CA MET A 186 9.65 12.33 -13.51
C MET A 186 9.50 11.02 -14.31
N ILE A 187 8.28 10.49 -14.48
CA ILE A 187 8.03 9.24 -15.20
C ILE A 187 7.62 9.49 -16.66
N LYS A 188 6.88 10.56 -16.91
CA LYS A 188 6.25 10.86 -18.21
C LYS A 188 6.90 12.02 -18.96
N HIS A 189 7.62 12.89 -18.26
CA HIS A 189 8.28 14.09 -18.78
C HIS A 189 9.70 14.28 -18.17
N PRO A 190 10.59 13.28 -18.29
CA PRO A 190 11.92 13.31 -17.68
C PRO A 190 12.78 14.50 -18.15
N GLU A 191 12.54 15.02 -19.36
CA GLU A 191 13.22 16.18 -19.93
C GLU A 191 13.00 17.48 -19.14
N ILE A 192 11.87 17.59 -18.43
CA ILE A 192 11.50 18.75 -17.62
C ILE A 192 11.98 18.61 -16.16
N ALA A 193 12.24 17.37 -15.73
CA ALA A 193 12.45 17.05 -14.32
C ALA A 193 13.79 17.51 -13.74
N GLY A 194 14.67 18.13 -14.55
CA GLY A 194 15.90 18.81 -14.14
C GLY A 194 16.84 17.97 -13.28
N ASN A 195 17.86 17.34 -13.89
CA ASN A 195 19.02 16.70 -13.25
C ASN A 195 18.83 16.21 -11.79
N ARG A 196 17.88 15.28 -11.58
CA ARG A 196 17.71 14.58 -10.29
C ARG A 196 17.82 13.09 -10.50
N ILE A 197 18.66 12.46 -9.68
CA ILE A 197 19.12 11.07 -9.76
C ILE A 197 17.92 10.12 -9.93
N LEU A 198 17.71 9.65 -11.15
CA LEU A 198 16.87 8.49 -11.40
C LEU A 198 17.64 7.24 -10.99
N ASN A 199 16.96 6.32 -10.31
CA ASN A 199 17.52 4.97 -10.11
C ASN A 199 17.33 4.23 -11.44
N SER A 200 18.34 4.32 -12.31
CA SER A 200 18.40 3.59 -13.56
C SER A 200 19.16 2.27 -13.40
N CYS A 201 18.69 1.23 -14.08
CA CYS A 201 19.45 0.01 -14.24
C CYS A 201 20.47 0.23 -15.37
N ILE A 202 21.77 0.21 -15.05
CA ILE A 202 22.85 0.36 -16.02
C ILE A 202 22.91 -0.79 -17.04
N HIS A 203 22.33 -1.95 -16.71
CA HIS A 203 22.38 -3.18 -17.53
C HIS A 203 21.25 -3.28 -18.56
N CYS A 204 20.23 -2.44 -18.45
CA CYS A 204 19.15 -2.39 -19.45
C CYS A 204 18.62 -0.97 -19.72
N ASN A 205 19.34 0.06 -19.25
CA ASN A 205 19.00 1.48 -19.33
C ASN A 205 17.56 1.83 -18.89
N LYS A 206 16.92 0.95 -18.12
CA LYS A 206 15.59 1.16 -17.56
C LYS A 206 15.69 2.18 -16.45
N THR A 207 15.17 3.37 -16.72
CA THR A 207 15.40 4.59 -15.96
C THR A 207 14.06 5.07 -15.42
N PHE A 208 13.89 5.11 -14.08
CA PHE A 208 12.62 5.55 -13.48
C PHE A 208 12.80 6.36 -12.18
N ALA A 209 11.96 7.39 -12.06
CA ALA A 209 11.95 8.47 -11.06
C ALA A 209 12.45 8.10 -9.65
N GLY A 210 13.64 8.61 -9.27
CA GLY A 210 14.24 8.45 -7.96
C GLY A 210 13.99 9.64 -7.01
N LYS A 211 13.53 9.35 -5.80
CA LYS A 211 13.27 10.28 -4.70
C LYS A 211 14.54 11.06 -4.28
N LEU A 212 14.42 12.38 -4.10
CA LEU A 212 15.26 13.13 -3.17
C LEU A 212 14.59 13.07 -1.78
N SER A 213 15.28 12.48 -0.82
CA SER A 213 15.15 12.85 0.58
C SER A 213 15.60 14.30 0.73
N LEU A 214 14.69 15.14 1.18
CA LEU A 214 15.04 16.39 1.86
C LEU A 214 14.51 16.20 3.27
N ASP A 215 15.40 16.48 4.23
CA ASP A 215 15.20 16.52 5.69
C ASP A 215 13.76 16.78 6.15
#